data_AF-A0A2N2TVF8-F1
#
_entry.id   AF-A0A2N2TVF8-F1
#
_cell.length_a   1.000
_cell.length_b   1.000
_cell.length_c   1.000
_cell.angle_alpha   90.00
_cell.angle_beta   90.00
_cell.angle_gamma   90.00
#
_symmetry.space_group_name_H-M   'P 1'
#
loop_
_entity.id
_entity.type
_entity.pdbx_description
1 polymer ?
#
loop_
_entity_poly.entity_id
_entity_poly.type
_entity_poly.pdbx_seq_one_letter_code
_entity_poly.pdbx_strand_id
1 'polypeptide(L)'
;MDKNTIFVKTKEGEEAVRQRTRLVQRNLRNILIMVDGHATVADLAKRFGDENAAQAALADLQASSFIVEASGPLDFGATLPPEDLGDIAEDLPILTRQIDSDPAKSSDAEREPQSMPPPVIEEIELPAPEYESLPPPQHDAASPMPPKQPSASGPDWVAQIRAWLARKKEDRTLAPGDLEPIVRGARATSWPILVLLACISVAVLLALTLALYPYGRHLPDIEKTASAMLRDPVKVGGIGFSFMPRPHIVLHNITVGKNAHLTIASARAMPDIFSLLGEKKIFNELALERVSVKGAGLGRLAQADAGGNAAELRHISLSNLSLTVGGILFSGFGGEVVMSGQGAPEKILLQNADGTLKLELQPAGGGYRIAASGSNWKSPFKPMLTFLALDAKGELRDTRLELSGIEGRAYEGLVGGKASLEWDGGAVLSGNLDLQHMNATKLLAVLGTDLSAEGELTARLRLDAKADSLVKLADALHTEATFEMKRGAVKGFDLGEAARRSGNAPTRGGETKFEQLTGSLQCDPKGCRLSGLRLGSGLFKASGNLTIAGNEKVSGGVEVELKSSAATLRMPLTISGSTKDPLLTPGRSR
;
A
#
# COMPACT_ATOMS: atom_id res chain seq x y z
N MET A 1 -35.33 -18.18 -3.98
CA MET A 1 -34.33 -17.79 -2.95
C MET A 1 -34.95 -16.73 -2.04
N ASP A 2 -34.64 -16.75 -0.74
CA ASP A 2 -35.07 -15.69 0.18
C ASP A 2 -34.32 -14.39 -0.16
N LYS A 3 -35.04 -13.26 -0.10
CA LYS A 3 -34.55 -11.93 -0.47
C LYS A 3 -33.56 -11.37 0.55
N ASN A 4 -33.59 -11.87 1.79
CA ASN A 4 -32.74 -11.41 2.89
C ASN A 4 -31.47 -12.26 3.10
N THR A 5 -31.27 -13.33 2.32
CA THR A 5 -30.08 -14.16 2.42
C THR A 5 -28.83 -13.39 1.99
N ILE A 6 -27.73 -13.58 2.70
CA ILE A 6 -26.42 -13.02 2.36
C ILE A 6 -25.54 -14.18 1.90
N PHE A 7 -24.83 -13.97 0.79
CA PHE A 7 -23.91 -14.96 0.23
C PHE A 7 -22.47 -14.53 0.43
N VAL A 8 -21.59 -15.49 0.74
CA VAL A 8 -20.14 -15.31 0.82
C VAL A 8 -19.47 -16.18 -0.24
N LYS A 9 -18.41 -15.65 -0.87
CA LYS A 9 -17.60 -16.38 -1.85
C LYS A 9 -16.85 -17.52 -1.17
N THR A 10 -16.80 -18.69 -1.80
CA THR A 10 -15.90 -19.77 -1.39
C THR A 10 -14.48 -19.52 -1.92
N LYS A 11 -13.51 -20.31 -1.45
CA LYS A 11 -12.15 -20.30 -2.02
C LYS A 11 -12.16 -20.54 -3.54
N GLU A 12 -13.03 -21.42 -4.03
CA GLU A 12 -13.22 -21.67 -5.46
C GLU A 12 -13.84 -20.47 -6.17
N GLY A 13 -14.80 -19.79 -5.54
CA GLY A 13 -15.41 -18.56 -6.06
C GLY A 13 -14.42 -17.41 -6.18
N GLU A 14 -13.53 -17.24 -5.20
CA GLU A 14 -12.46 -16.24 -5.24
C GLU A 14 -11.44 -16.51 -6.35
N GLU A 15 -11.06 -17.79 -6.55
CA GLU A 15 -10.18 -18.19 -7.65
C GLU A 15 -10.84 -17.98 -9.02
N ALA A 16 -12.14 -18.26 -9.14
CA ALA A 16 -12.89 -18.08 -10.38
C ALA A 16 -13.07 -16.61 -10.78
N VAL A 17 -13.05 -15.67 -9.83
CA VAL A 17 -12.98 -14.22 -10.11
C VAL A 17 -11.61 -13.82 -10.65
N ARG A 18 -10.53 -14.45 -10.16
CA ARG A 18 -9.15 -14.14 -10.58
C ARG A 18 -8.81 -14.71 -11.97
N GLN A 19 -9.37 -15.87 -12.33
CA GLN A 19 -9.10 -16.54 -13.61
C GLN A 19 -10.33 -16.49 -14.54
N ARG A 20 -10.27 -15.63 -15.56
CA ARG A 20 -11.38 -15.39 -16.50
C ARG A 20 -11.87 -16.64 -17.26
N THR A 21 -11.07 -17.70 -17.33
CA THR A 21 -11.38 -18.96 -18.02
C THR A 21 -12.17 -19.96 -17.19
N ARG A 22 -12.29 -19.75 -15.87
CA ARG A 22 -12.95 -20.70 -14.94
C ARG A 22 -14.47 -20.54 -14.88
N LEU A 23 -14.99 -19.36 -15.24
CA LEU A 23 -16.42 -19.07 -15.40
C LEU A 23 -16.67 -18.50 -16.80
N VAL A 24 -17.14 -19.38 -17.70
CA VAL A 24 -17.33 -19.08 -19.13
C VAL A 24 -18.50 -18.12 -19.35
N GLN A 25 -19.56 -18.21 -18.53
CA GLN A 25 -20.74 -17.36 -18.67
C GLN A 25 -20.54 -15.99 -18.01
N ARG A 26 -20.69 -14.94 -18.82
CA ARG A 26 -20.48 -13.54 -18.42
C ARG A 26 -21.40 -13.10 -17.28
N ASN A 27 -22.64 -13.60 -17.25
CA ASN A 27 -23.64 -13.21 -16.25
C ASN A 27 -23.31 -13.76 -14.86
N LEU A 28 -22.94 -15.04 -14.77
CA LEU A 28 -22.46 -15.68 -13.53
C LEU A 28 -21.24 -14.97 -12.97
N ARG A 29 -20.28 -14.62 -13.84
CA ARG A 29 -19.07 -13.91 -13.42
C ARG A 29 -19.39 -12.50 -12.89
N ASN A 30 -20.26 -11.77 -13.57
CA ASN A 30 -20.62 -10.41 -13.17
C ASN A 30 -21.29 -10.40 -11.79
N ILE A 31 -22.24 -11.30 -11.54
CA ILE A 31 -22.89 -11.37 -10.23
C ILE A 31 -21.93 -11.90 -9.15
N LEU A 32 -21.08 -12.88 -9.47
CA LEU A 32 -20.06 -13.38 -8.54
C LEU A 32 -19.11 -12.26 -8.11
N ILE A 33 -18.68 -11.39 -9.01
CA ILE A 33 -17.85 -10.23 -8.66
C ILE A 33 -18.55 -9.34 -7.62
N MET A 34 -19.86 -9.15 -7.75
CA MET A 34 -20.68 -8.31 -6.86
C MET A 34 -20.96 -8.92 -5.48
N VAL A 35 -20.81 -10.24 -5.29
CA VAL A 35 -21.01 -10.90 -3.99
C VAL A 35 -19.88 -10.48 -3.02
N ASP A 36 -20.22 -9.65 -2.04
CA ASP A 36 -19.27 -9.02 -1.12
C ASP A 36 -19.37 -9.54 0.33
N GLY A 37 -20.25 -10.51 0.59
CA GLY A 37 -20.47 -11.05 1.94
C GLY A 37 -21.34 -10.18 2.84
N HIS A 38 -21.90 -9.08 2.32
CA HIS A 38 -22.70 -8.13 3.10
C HIS A 38 -24.01 -7.74 2.41
N ALA A 39 -24.07 -7.77 1.09
CA ALA A 39 -25.27 -7.45 0.32
C ALA A 39 -26.28 -8.61 0.36
N THR A 40 -27.55 -8.28 0.57
CA THR A 40 -28.66 -9.25 0.48
C THR A 40 -28.96 -9.62 -0.98
N VAL A 41 -29.64 -10.75 -1.21
CA VAL A 41 -30.12 -11.13 -2.56
C VAL A 41 -30.94 -10.02 -3.22
N ALA A 42 -31.77 -9.30 -2.46
CA ALA A 42 -32.53 -8.17 -2.97
C ALA A 42 -31.64 -7.00 -3.46
N ASP A 43 -30.58 -6.69 -2.70
CA ASP A 43 -29.63 -5.63 -3.07
C ASP A 43 -28.80 -6.02 -4.30
N LEU A 44 -28.38 -7.29 -4.38
CA LEU A 44 -27.66 -7.82 -5.53
C LEU A 44 -28.52 -7.82 -6.80
N ALA A 45 -29.79 -8.24 -6.70
CA ALA A 45 -30.74 -8.18 -7.80
C ALA A 45 -30.96 -6.74 -8.30
N LYS A 46 -31.10 -5.78 -7.38
CA LYS A 46 -31.26 -4.36 -7.71
C LYS A 46 -30.02 -3.76 -8.40
N ARG A 47 -28.82 -4.16 -7.98
CA ARG A 47 -27.55 -3.73 -8.60
C ARG A 47 -27.30 -4.38 -9.97
N PHE A 48 -27.79 -5.60 -10.16
CA PHE A 48 -27.67 -6.34 -11.42
C PHE A 48 -28.66 -5.82 -12.49
N GLY A 49 -29.81 -5.28 -12.07
CA GLY A 49 -30.79 -4.62 -12.94
C GLY A 49 -31.90 -5.53 -13.47
N ASP A 50 -31.75 -6.86 -13.35
CA ASP A 50 -32.77 -7.87 -13.66
C ASP A 50 -32.86 -8.87 -12.50
N GLU A 51 -33.99 -8.86 -11.79
CA GLU A 51 -34.20 -9.65 -10.59
C GLU A 51 -34.28 -11.16 -10.87
N ASN A 52 -34.87 -11.57 -11.99
CA ASN A 52 -35.01 -12.99 -12.33
C ASN A 52 -33.67 -13.57 -12.79
N ALA A 53 -32.93 -12.82 -13.62
CA ALA A 53 -31.61 -13.24 -14.08
C ALA A 53 -30.59 -13.30 -12.92
N ALA A 54 -30.67 -12.35 -11.97
CA ALA A 54 -29.80 -12.34 -10.80
C ALA A 54 -30.06 -13.53 -9.86
N GLN A 55 -31.32 -13.87 -9.60
CA GLN A 55 -31.65 -15.02 -8.76
C GLN A 55 -31.26 -16.36 -9.41
N ALA A 56 -31.48 -16.51 -10.72
CA ALA A 56 -31.02 -17.69 -11.46
C ALA A 56 -29.49 -17.83 -11.40
N ALA A 57 -28.77 -16.73 -11.60
CA ALA A 57 -27.31 -16.73 -11.56
C ALA A 57 -26.74 -17.02 -10.15
N LEU A 58 -27.39 -16.55 -9.08
CA LEU A 58 -27.00 -16.87 -7.71
C LEU A 58 -27.27 -18.36 -7.38
N ALA A 59 -28.40 -18.90 -7.84
CA ALA A 59 -28.71 -20.32 -7.67
C ALA A 59 -27.68 -21.22 -8.38
N ASP A 60 -27.28 -20.87 -9.61
CA ASP A 60 -26.28 -21.62 -10.37
C ASP A 60 -24.87 -21.53 -9.73
N LEU A 61 -24.50 -20.37 -9.18
CA LEU A 61 -23.24 -20.20 -8.45
C LEU A 61 -23.21 -20.98 -7.13
N GLN A 62 -24.34 -21.06 -6.43
CA GLN A 62 -24.48 -21.86 -5.22
C GLN A 62 -24.43 -23.36 -5.54
N ALA A 63 -25.11 -23.80 -6.60
CA ALA A 63 -25.08 -25.18 -7.08
C ALA A 63 -23.67 -25.60 -7.55
N SER A 64 -22.89 -24.66 -8.08
CA SER A 64 -21.51 -24.87 -8.51
C SER A 64 -20.47 -24.62 -7.41
N SER A 65 -20.89 -24.50 -6.13
CA SER A 65 -20.03 -24.30 -4.95
C SER A 65 -19.14 -23.05 -4.96
N PHE A 66 -19.46 -22.05 -5.78
CA PHE A 66 -18.71 -20.78 -5.82
C PHE A 66 -19.15 -19.79 -4.72
N ILE A 67 -20.35 -19.94 -4.18
CA ILE A 67 -20.89 -19.12 -3.07
C ILE A 67 -21.64 -20.00 -2.05
N VAL A 68 -21.68 -19.57 -0.79
CA VAL A 68 -22.45 -20.22 0.29
C VAL A 68 -23.29 -19.19 1.05
N GLU A 69 -24.39 -19.65 1.66
CA GLU A 69 -25.22 -18.82 2.52
C GLU A 69 -24.49 -18.52 3.84
N ALA A 70 -24.52 -17.27 4.27
CA ALA A 70 -23.94 -16.81 5.52
C ALA A 70 -24.85 -17.16 6.70
N SER A 71 -24.80 -18.40 7.17
CA SER A 71 -25.47 -18.82 8.42
C SER A 71 -24.63 -18.40 9.64
N GLY A 72 -25.16 -17.54 10.52
CA GLY A 72 -24.57 -17.27 11.86
C GLY A 72 -25.18 -18.18 12.95
N PRO A 73 -24.73 -18.13 14.23
CA PRO A 73 -23.46 -17.67 14.81
C PRO A 73 -22.51 -18.85 15.15
N LEU A 74 -21.20 -18.62 15.11
CA LEU A 74 -20.18 -19.62 15.48
C LEU A 74 -20.00 -19.67 17.01
N ASP A 75 -20.34 -20.83 17.59
CA ASP A 75 -20.01 -21.24 18.95
C ASP A 75 -18.54 -21.71 19.00
N PHE A 76 -17.70 -21.05 19.79
CA PHE A 76 -16.30 -21.42 20.04
C PHE A 76 -16.18 -22.24 21.35
N GLY A 77 -17.13 -23.14 21.59
CA GLY A 77 -17.23 -23.96 22.80
C GLY A 77 -17.38 -25.45 22.52
N ALA A 78 -16.49 -26.08 21.75
CA ALA A 78 -16.36 -27.53 21.72
C ALA A 78 -15.02 -27.97 22.32
N THR A 79 -15.07 -28.28 23.61
CA THR A 79 -14.04 -28.99 24.37
C THR A 79 -13.79 -30.35 23.73
N LEU A 80 -12.53 -30.63 23.34
CA LEU A 80 -12.10 -31.99 22.99
C LEU A 80 -12.06 -32.86 24.27
N PRO A 81 -12.66 -34.07 24.28
CA PRO A 81 -12.42 -35.03 25.34
C PRO A 81 -10.99 -35.61 25.24
N PRO A 82 -10.34 -35.97 26.36
CA PRO A 82 -9.05 -36.64 26.36
C PRO A 82 -9.20 -38.18 26.19
N GLU A 83 -8.09 -38.81 25.78
CA GLU A 83 -7.86 -40.27 25.57
C GLU A 83 -8.36 -40.78 24.20
N ASP A 84 -7.56 -41.45 23.36
CA ASP A 84 -6.66 -42.55 23.71
C ASP A 84 -5.45 -42.64 22.76
N LEU A 85 -4.27 -42.94 23.33
CA LEU A 85 -3.06 -43.34 22.63
C LEU A 85 -3.10 -44.86 22.48
N GLY A 86 -3.35 -45.36 21.28
CA GLY A 86 -3.24 -46.79 21.00
C GLY A 86 -3.45 -47.12 19.53
N ASP A 87 -2.37 -47.54 18.88
CA ASP A 87 -2.29 -48.33 17.64
C ASP A 87 -3.14 -47.87 16.44
N ILE A 88 -2.46 -47.30 15.43
CA ILE A 88 -2.25 -47.97 14.13
C ILE A 88 -0.96 -47.36 13.54
N ALA A 89 0.13 -48.12 13.68
CA ALA A 89 1.25 -48.07 12.76
C ALA A 89 0.83 -48.65 11.40
N GLU A 90 1.57 -48.27 10.35
CA GLU A 90 1.43 -48.67 8.95
C GLU A 90 0.37 -47.90 8.16
N ASP A 91 0.79 -46.85 7.44
CA ASP A 91 1.08 -46.97 6.00
C ASP A 91 1.35 -45.56 5.40
N LEU A 92 2.62 -45.22 5.19
CA LEU A 92 3.03 -44.05 4.40
C LEU A 92 4.24 -44.45 3.55
N PRO A 93 4.13 -44.55 2.22
CA PRO A 93 5.28 -44.78 1.38
C PRO A 93 6.05 -43.47 1.16
N ILE A 94 7.27 -43.45 1.69
CA ILE A 94 8.34 -42.51 1.31
C ILE A 94 8.91 -42.99 -0.03
N LEU A 95 8.84 -42.15 -1.07
CA LEU A 95 9.63 -42.33 -2.28
C LEU A 95 10.70 -41.25 -2.38
N THR A 96 11.89 -41.61 -1.94
CA THR A 96 13.15 -41.01 -2.41
C THR A 96 14.16 -42.13 -2.51
N ARG A 97 14.70 -42.39 -3.71
CA ARG A 97 16.04 -42.94 -3.99
C ARG A 97 16.23 -43.06 -5.51
N GLN A 98 17.20 -42.30 -6.03
CA GLN A 98 18.50 -42.77 -6.54
C GLN A 98 18.42 -43.45 -7.91
N ILE A 99 19.06 -42.83 -8.90
CA ILE A 99 19.54 -43.51 -10.10
C ILE A 99 21.05 -43.31 -10.14
N ASP A 100 21.77 -44.41 -9.94
CA ASP A 100 23.19 -44.56 -10.24
C ASP A 100 23.37 -44.95 -11.71
N SER A 101 24.48 -44.49 -12.27
CA SER A 101 25.17 -44.87 -13.52
C SER A 101 25.49 -46.38 -13.57
N ASP A 102 25.59 -47.11 -14.69
CA ASP A 102 26.51 -46.96 -15.85
C ASP A 102 26.27 -48.18 -16.85
N PRO A 103 27.12 -48.55 -17.84
CA PRO A 103 27.06 -48.18 -19.26
C PRO A 103 26.88 -49.35 -20.31
N ALA A 104 26.65 -48.93 -21.57
CA ALA A 104 27.00 -49.57 -22.87
C ALA A 104 26.42 -50.93 -23.32
N LYS A 105 25.63 -50.94 -24.43
CA LYS A 105 26.00 -51.45 -25.79
C LYS A 105 24.81 -51.53 -26.78
N SER A 106 25.01 -50.87 -27.94
CA SER A 106 24.61 -51.19 -29.33
C SER A 106 23.23 -51.80 -29.67
N SER A 107 22.46 -51.15 -30.55
CA SER A 107 22.51 -51.43 -32.00
C SER A 107 21.58 -50.50 -32.80
N ASP A 108 22.03 -50.15 -34.00
CA ASP A 108 21.44 -49.26 -34.99
C ASP A 108 20.02 -49.62 -35.47
N ALA A 109 19.22 -48.60 -35.79
CA ALA A 109 18.34 -48.60 -36.95
C ALA A 109 17.96 -47.17 -37.34
N GLU A 110 18.51 -46.75 -38.48
CA GLU A 110 18.17 -45.57 -39.27
C GLU A 110 16.64 -45.36 -39.40
N ARG A 111 16.14 -44.19 -39.02
CA ARG A 111 14.89 -43.63 -39.54
C ARG A 111 14.99 -42.12 -39.63
N GLU A 112 14.94 -41.63 -40.87
CA GLU A 112 14.90 -40.22 -41.24
C GLU A 112 13.85 -39.44 -40.42
N PRO A 113 14.14 -38.19 -39.99
CA PRO A 113 13.13 -37.32 -39.44
C PRO A 113 12.19 -36.86 -40.55
N GLN A 114 10.96 -37.38 -40.54
CA GLN A 114 9.87 -36.86 -41.34
C GLN A 114 9.62 -35.38 -40.99
N SER A 115 9.74 -34.53 -41.99
CA SER A 115 9.36 -33.12 -41.96
C SER A 115 7.85 -33.00 -41.80
N MET A 116 7.39 -32.60 -40.61
CA MET A 116 6.03 -32.06 -40.47
C MET A 116 6.00 -30.65 -41.08
N PRO A 117 5.11 -30.35 -42.03
CA PRO A 117 4.91 -28.99 -42.48
C PRO A 117 4.33 -28.13 -41.34
N PRO A 118 4.66 -26.83 -41.26
CA PRO A 118 4.10 -25.94 -40.26
C PRO A 118 2.57 -25.83 -40.44
N PRO A 119 1.80 -25.64 -39.36
CA PRO A 119 0.38 -25.39 -39.49
C PRO A 119 0.14 -24.10 -40.27
N VAL A 120 -0.70 -24.20 -41.30
CA VAL A 120 -1.26 -23.05 -42.01
C VAL A 120 -2.12 -22.28 -41.00
N ILE A 121 -1.69 -21.07 -40.66
CA ILE A 121 -2.52 -20.11 -39.95
C ILE A 121 -3.46 -19.55 -41.01
N GLU A 122 -4.72 -19.99 -40.98
CA GLU A 122 -5.79 -19.36 -41.74
C GLU A 122 -6.06 -17.99 -41.08
N GLU A 123 -5.59 -16.94 -41.74
CA GLU A 123 -5.80 -15.55 -41.35
C GLU A 123 -7.29 -15.24 -41.53
N ILE A 124 -8.05 -15.33 -40.45
CA ILE A 124 -9.42 -14.84 -40.41
C ILE A 124 -9.34 -13.31 -40.45
N GLU A 125 -9.50 -12.73 -41.64
CA GLU A 125 -9.81 -11.31 -41.81
C GLU A 125 -11.17 -11.04 -41.15
N LEU A 126 -11.12 -10.51 -39.93
CA LEU A 126 -12.26 -9.87 -39.30
C LEU A 126 -12.47 -8.51 -39.98
N PRO A 127 -13.59 -8.25 -40.67
CA PRO A 127 -13.86 -6.93 -41.21
C PRO A 127 -13.92 -5.92 -40.06
N ALA A 128 -13.20 -4.81 -40.21
CA ALA A 128 -13.26 -3.69 -39.27
C ALA A 128 -14.70 -3.19 -39.16
N PRO A 129 -15.24 -2.93 -37.95
CA PRO A 129 -16.50 -2.23 -37.85
C PRO A 129 -16.32 -0.82 -38.41
N GLU A 130 -17.11 -0.48 -39.42
CA GLU A 130 -17.32 0.91 -39.83
C GLU A 130 -17.82 1.67 -38.60
N TYR A 131 -16.96 2.57 -38.09
CA TYR A 131 -17.40 3.58 -37.15
C TYR A 131 -18.23 4.59 -37.94
N GLU A 132 -19.55 4.43 -37.87
CA GLU A 132 -20.48 5.49 -38.23
C GLU A 132 -20.16 6.70 -37.37
N SER A 133 -19.54 7.70 -37.99
CA SER A 133 -19.11 8.94 -37.36
C SER A 133 -20.35 9.76 -37.08
N LEU A 134 -20.77 9.76 -35.82
CA LEU A 134 -21.76 10.73 -35.34
C LEU A 134 -21.24 12.15 -35.65
N PRO A 135 -22.07 13.03 -36.23
CA PRO A 135 -21.64 14.39 -36.51
C PRO A 135 -21.40 15.15 -35.20
N PRO A 136 -20.42 16.08 -35.17
CA PRO A 136 -20.22 16.92 -34.00
C PRO A 136 -21.46 17.78 -33.75
N PRO A 137 -21.83 18.03 -32.47
CA PRO A 137 -22.92 18.94 -32.17
C PRO A 137 -22.58 20.33 -32.71
N GLN A 138 -23.51 20.89 -33.47
CA GLN A 138 -23.45 22.24 -34.01
C GLN A 138 -23.32 23.24 -32.86
N HIS A 139 -22.27 24.06 -32.92
CA HIS A 139 -22.16 25.26 -32.09
C HIS A 139 -23.10 26.31 -32.68
N ASP A 140 -24.32 26.41 -32.12
CA ASP A 140 -25.10 27.62 -32.29
C ASP A 140 -24.47 28.75 -31.48
N ALA A 141 -24.16 29.82 -32.20
CA ALA A 141 -23.63 31.05 -31.69
C ALA A 141 -24.62 31.76 -30.75
N ALA A 142 -24.07 32.25 -29.64
CA ALA A 142 -24.48 33.43 -28.86
C ALA A 142 -25.98 33.76 -28.74
N SER A 143 -26.53 33.47 -27.57
CA SER A 143 -27.66 34.22 -26.99
C SER A 143 -27.23 34.84 -25.65
N PRO A 144 -27.81 35.99 -25.25
CA PRO A 144 -27.14 36.99 -24.42
C PRO A 144 -27.06 36.59 -22.95
N MET A 145 -25.99 37.05 -22.28
CA MET A 145 -25.86 37.02 -20.82
C MET A 145 -27.12 37.64 -20.16
N PRO A 146 -27.83 36.92 -19.27
CA PRO A 146 -28.70 37.55 -18.30
C PRO A 146 -27.85 38.19 -17.19
N PRO A 147 -28.34 39.28 -16.57
CA PRO A 147 -27.56 40.05 -15.62
C PRO A 147 -27.30 39.25 -14.34
N LYS A 148 -26.20 39.56 -13.66
CA LYS A 148 -25.91 39.16 -12.28
C LYS A 148 -27.16 39.37 -11.41
N GLN A 149 -27.82 38.27 -11.06
CA GLN A 149 -28.89 38.27 -10.07
C GLN A 149 -28.29 38.10 -8.66
N PRO A 150 -28.76 38.86 -7.66
CA PRO A 150 -28.31 38.74 -6.29
C PRO A 150 -28.69 37.37 -5.71
N SER A 151 -27.91 36.92 -4.73
CA SER A 151 -28.19 35.76 -3.89
C SER A 151 -29.67 35.67 -3.52
N ALA A 152 -30.36 34.66 -4.05
CA ALA A 152 -31.68 34.29 -3.60
C ALA A 152 -31.56 33.79 -2.15
N SER A 153 -32.07 34.60 -1.24
CA SER A 153 -32.57 34.22 0.06
C SER A 153 -33.32 32.89 -0.03
N GLY A 154 -32.98 31.95 0.85
CA GLY A 154 -33.72 30.70 1.05
C GLY A 154 -35.19 30.95 1.39
N PRO A 155 -36.02 29.90 1.45
CA PRO A 155 -37.46 30.03 1.65
C PRO A 155 -37.76 30.91 2.87
N ASP A 156 -38.42 32.04 2.62
CA ASP A 156 -38.72 33.04 3.64
C ASP A 156 -39.84 32.53 4.55
N TRP A 157 -39.44 31.70 5.51
CA TRP A 157 -40.27 31.17 6.58
C TRP A 157 -40.94 32.29 7.39
N VAL A 158 -40.38 33.52 7.38
CA VAL A 158 -40.94 34.69 8.04
C VAL A 158 -42.17 35.22 7.30
N ALA A 159 -42.20 35.13 5.96
CA ALA A 159 -43.38 35.45 5.15
C ALA A 159 -44.52 34.44 5.35
N GLN A 160 -44.19 33.15 5.54
CA GLN A 160 -45.20 32.12 5.84
C GLN A 160 -45.82 32.28 7.24
N ILE A 161 -45.03 32.71 8.23
CA ILE A 161 -45.54 33.01 9.57
C ILE A 161 -46.41 34.27 9.58
N ARG A 162 -46.05 35.31 8.81
CA ARG A 162 -46.92 36.50 8.66
C ARG A 162 -48.22 36.18 7.94
N ALA A 163 -48.20 35.32 6.91
CA ALA A 163 -49.43 34.89 6.22
C ALA A 163 -50.34 34.04 7.13
N TRP A 164 -49.77 33.21 7.99
CA TRP A 164 -50.52 32.44 8.99
C TRP A 164 -51.12 33.34 10.09
N LEU A 165 -50.40 34.38 10.51
CA LEU A 165 -50.88 35.36 11.49
C LEU A 165 -51.92 36.33 10.90
N ALA A 166 -51.82 36.68 9.61
CA ALA A 166 -52.80 37.52 8.91
C ALA A 166 -54.12 36.77 8.63
N ARG A 167 -54.09 35.43 8.52
CA ARG A 167 -55.29 34.59 8.34
C ARG A 167 -56.24 34.56 9.54
N LYS A 168 -55.89 35.21 10.67
CA LYS A 168 -56.72 35.26 11.88
C LYS A 168 -57.36 36.62 12.15
N LYS A 169 -57.51 37.46 11.11
CA LYS A 169 -58.19 38.74 11.24
C LYS A 169 -58.86 39.17 9.93
N GLU A 170 -59.96 38.51 9.57
CA GLU A 170 -60.90 39.02 8.58
C GLU A 170 -62.33 38.60 8.95
N ASP A 171 -63.26 39.52 8.70
CA ASP A 171 -64.50 39.73 9.45
C ASP A 171 -65.55 38.64 9.33
N ARG A 172 -66.14 38.25 10.47
CA ARG A 172 -67.53 37.79 10.53
C ARG A 172 -68.36 38.87 11.21
N THR A 173 -68.97 39.72 10.38
CA THR A 173 -70.08 40.59 10.77
C THR A 173 -71.22 39.74 11.33
N LEU A 174 -71.58 40.00 12.58
CA LEU A 174 -72.73 39.44 13.29
C LEU A 174 -74.01 40.17 12.85
N ALA A 175 -75.06 39.40 12.52
CA ALA A 175 -76.44 39.86 12.58
C ALA A 175 -76.95 39.73 14.04
N PRO A 176 -77.87 40.60 14.50
CA PRO A 176 -78.19 40.74 15.92
C PRO A 176 -79.15 39.64 16.39
N GLY A 177 -78.85 39.05 17.54
CA GLY A 177 -79.78 38.14 18.22
C GLY A 177 -79.11 37.39 19.36
N ASP A 178 -79.52 37.76 20.57
CA ASP A 178 -79.41 37.04 21.84
C ASP A 178 -78.07 37.10 22.60
N LEU A 179 -78.14 37.91 23.67
CA LEU A 179 -77.17 38.08 24.73
C LEU A 179 -77.24 36.88 25.69
N GLU A 180 -76.14 36.14 25.81
CA GLU A 180 -75.88 35.29 26.98
C GLU A 180 -74.55 35.69 27.65
N PRO A 181 -74.44 35.58 28.99
CA PRO A 181 -73.45 36.32 29.76
C PRO A 181 -72.04 35.72 29.67
N ILE A 182 -71.04 36.61 29.66
CA ILE A 182 -69.61 36.29 29.69
C ILE A 182 -69.23 35.66 31.04
N VAL A 183 -68.92 34.37 31.04
CA VAL A 183 -68.17 33.72 32.13
C VAL A 183 -66.68 33.80 31.81
N ARG A 184 -65.92 34.53 32.62
CA ARG A 184 -64.44 34.54 32.59
C ARG A 184 -63.90 33.16 32.99
N GLY A 185 -63.67 32.29 32.01
CA GLY A 185 -62.88 31.08 32.18
C GLY A 185 -61.39 31.39 31.96
N ALA A 186 -60.59 31.38 33.03
CA ALA A 186 -59.14 31.36 32.92
C ALA A 186 -58.74 30.10 32.12
N ARG A 187 -58.17 30.27 30.92
CA ARG A 187 -57.61 29.15 30.15
C ARG A 187 -56.41 28.61 30.93
N ALA A 188 -56.64 27.52 31.65
CA ALA A 188 -55.59 26.72 32.24
C ALA A 188 -54.61 26.29 31.13
N THR A 189 -53.34 26.68 31.26
CA THR A 189 -52.25 26.18 30.44
C THR A 189 -52.31 24.66 30.47
N SER A 190 -52.47 24.02 29.31
CA SER A 190 -52.59 22.57 29.26
C SER A 190 -51.30 21.95 29.81
N TRP A 191 -51.44 21.15 30.87
CA TRP A 191 -50.37 20.39 31.53
C TRP A 191 -49.30 19.78 30.59
N PRO A 192 -49.61 19.24 29.39
CA PRO A 192 -48.60 18.76 28.45
C PRO A 192 -47.60 19.83 27.95
N ILE A 193 -48.02 21.10 27.82
CA ILE A 193 -47.14 22.20 27.39
C ILE A 193 -46.15 22.55 28.52
N LEU A 194 -46.61 22.53 29.76
CA LEU A 194 -45.74 22.75 30.93
C LEU A 194 -44.73 21.62 31.11
N VAL A 195 -45.12 20.37 30.84
CA VAL A 195 -44.22 19.20 30.87
C VAL A 195 -43.16 19.30 29.76
N LEU A 196 -43.56 19.67 28.53
CA LEU A 196 -42.62 19.87 27.42
C LEU A 196 -41.60 20.98 27.71
N LEU A 197 -42.06 22.13 28.21
CA LEU A 197 -41.19 23.24 28.58
C LEU A 197 -40.27 22.88 29.75
N ALA A 198 -40.75 22.10 30.72
CA ALA A 198 -39.93 21.56 31.79
C ALA A 198 -38.83 20.63 31.24
N CYS A 199 -39.15 19.70 30.36
CA CYS A 199 -38.16 18.82 29.72
C CYS A 199 -37.12 19.60 28.90
N ILE A 200 -37.54 20.61 28.14
CA ILE A 200 -36.62 21.48 27.38
C ILE A 200 -35.73 22.28 28.34
N SER A 201 -36.29 22.83 29.41
CA SER A 201 -35.52 23.59 30.41
C SER A 201 -34.50 22.71 31.13
N VAL A 202 -34.85 21.46 31.47
CA VAL A 202 -33.93 20.49 32.05
C VAL A 202 -32.84 20.10 31.06
N ALA A 203 -33.17 19.90 29.78
CA ALA A 203 -32.18 19.62 28.74
C ALA A 203 -31.21 20.79 28.53
N VAL A 204 -31.71 22.04 28.51
CA VAL A 204 -30.90 23.26 28.39
C VAL A 204 -30.04 23.47 29.64
N LEU A 205 -30.59 23.26 30.84
CA LEU A 205 -29.85 23.38 32.09
C LEU A 205 -28.78 22.29 32.23
N LEU A 206 -29.07 21.06 31.79
CA LEU A 206 -28.11 19.97 31.70
C LEU A 206 -27.00 20.31 30.69
N ALA A 207 -27.36 20.83 29.51
CA ALA A 207 -26.40 21.27 28.51
C ALA A 207 -25.50 22.40 29.03
N LEU A 208 -26.07 23.38 29.74
CA LEU A 208 -25.33 24.51 30.31
C LEU A 208 -24.43 24.08 31.49
N THR A 209 -24.92 23.23 32.38
CA THR A 209 -24.13 22.71 33.51
C THR A 209 -22.94 21.89 33.01
N LEU A 210 -23.12 21.07 31.96
CA LEU A 210 -22.01 20.36 31.36
C LEU A 210 -21.08 21.28 30.56
N ALA A 211 -21.59 22.22 29.77
CA ALA A 211 -20.75 23.17 29.02
C ALA A 211 -19.86 24.02 29.93
N LEU A 212 -20.32 24.37 31.14
CA LEU A 212 -19.58 25.16 32.13
C LEU A 212 -18.87 24.31 33.19
N TYR A 213 -18.91 22.98 33.08
CA TYR A 213 -18.31 22.10 34.07
C TYR A 213 -16.76 22.14 33.98
N PRO A 214 -16.04 22.27 35.10
CA PRO A 214 -14.58 22.36 35.11
C PRO A 214 -13.94 20.99 34.88
N TYR A 215 -13.96 20.50 33.64
CA TYR A 215 -13.39 19.20 33.23
C TYR A 215 -11.92 19.04 33.62
N GLY A 216 -11.18 20.15 33.75
CA GLY A 216 -9.77 20.17 34.13
C GLY A 216 -9.46 19.49 35.48
N ARG A 217 -10.44 19.38 36.40
CA ARG A 217 -10.23 18.70 37.70
C ARG A 217 -9.86 17.22 37.57
N HIS A 218 -10.21 16.59 36.45
CA HIS A 218 -9.98 15.17 36.19
C HIS A 218 -8.66 14.90 35.43
N LEU A 219 -7.98 15.95 34.97
CA LEU A 219 -6.71 15.80 34.25
C LEU A 219 -5.63 15.07 35.05
N PRO A 220 -5.40 15.34 36.35
CA PRO A 220 -4.34 14.66 37.10
C PRO A 220 -4.50 13.14 37.16
N ASP A 221 -5.73 12.65 37.30
CA ASP A 221 -6.03 11.22 37.32
C ASP A 221 -5.83 10.59 35.94
N ILE A 222 -6.25 11.27 34.88
CA ILE A 222 -6.02 10.85 33.49
C ILE A 222 -4.52 10.79 33.19
N GLU A 223 -3.76 11.82 33.57
CA GLU A 223 -2.30 11.85 33.42
C GLU A 223 -1.64 10.70 34.17
N LYS A 224 -2.08 10.40 35.40
CA LYS A 224 -1.54 9.30 36.20
C LYS A 224 -1.81 7.94 35.57
N THR A 225 -3.04 7.66 35.13
CA THR A 225 -3.40 6.40 34.47
C THR A 225 -2.67 6.25 33.13
N ALA A 226 -2.66 7.30 32.30
CA ALA A 226 -1.96 7.29 31.03
C ALA A 226 -0.44 7.10 31.21
N SER A 227 0.14 7.70 32.25
CA SER A 227 1.56 7.50 32.58
C SER A 227 1.88 6.08 33.02
N ALA A 228 0.93 5.41 33.70
CA ALA A 228 1.07 4.00 34.07
C ALA A 228 0.96 3.07 32.85
N MET A 229 0.02 3.34 31.93
CA MET A 229 -0.16 2.58 30.68
C MET A 229 1.07 2.67 29.78
N LEU A 230 1.56 3.89 29.53
CA LEU A 230 2.69 4.14 28.62
C LEU A 230 4.05 3.93 29.29
N ARG A 231 4.09 3.69 30.60
CA ARG A 231 5.30 3.64 31.44
C ARG A 231 6.21 4.87 31.26
N ASP A 232 5.60 6.01 30.98
CA ASP A 232 6.28 7.27 30.69
C ASP A 232 5.39 8.45 31.13
N PRO A 233 5.92 9.52 31.76
CA PRO A 233 5.14 10.70 32.12
C PRO A 233 4.34 11.29 30.95
N VAL A 234 3.04 11.43 31.17
CA VAL A 234 2.08 12.06 30.24
C VAL A 234 1.67 13.42 30.78
N LYS A 235 1.60 14.41 29.89
CA LYS A 235 1.04 15.73 30.14
C LYS A 235 -0.05 16.05 29.14
N VAL A 236 -1.16 16.60 29.62
CA VAL A 236 -2.32 16.95 28.80
C VAL A 236 -2.59 18.44 28.91
N GLY A 237 -2.58 19.15 27.77
CA GLY A 237 -2.78 20.60 27.74
C GLY A 237 -4.23 21.03 27.99
N GLY A 238 -5.21 20.19 27.65
CA GLY A 238 -6.62 20.50 27.90
C GLY A 238 -7.55 19.31 27.74
N ILE A 239 -8.75 19.44 28.31
CA ILE A 239 -9.83 18.44 28.23
C ILE A 239 -11.14 19.15 27.89
N GLY A 240 -11.92 18.54 27.02
CA GLY A 240 -13.28 18.96 26.68
C GLY A 240 -14.21 17.76 26.60
N PHE A 241 -15.51 18.04 26.61
CA PHE A 241 -16.55 17.06 26.41
C PHE A 241 -17.48 17.54 25.29
N SER A 242 -17.86 16.64 24.39
CA SER A 242 -18.82 16.93 23.33
C SER A 242 -19.87 15.84 23.23
N PHE A 243 -21.12 16.23 22.96
CA PHE A 243 -22.28 15.33 22.93
C PHE A 243 -22.66 14.83 21.55
N MET A 244 -22.17 15.46 20.48
CA MET A 244 -22.63 15.22 19.11
C MET A 244 -21.52 14.68 18.21
N PRO A 245 -21.80 13.70 17.31
CA PRO A 245 -23.03 12.92 17.20
C PRO A 245 -23.18 11.85 18.30
N ARG A 246 -22.09 11.50 19.01
CA ARG A 246 -22.09 10.65 20.20
C ARG A 246 -21.29 11.32 21.33
N PRO A 247 -21.63 11.08 22.61
CA PRO A 247 -20.87 11.61 23.74
C PRO A 247 -19.42 11.13 23.73
N HIS A 248 -18.47 12.06 23.81
CA HIS A 248 -17.04 11.76 23.82
C HIS A 248 -16.23 12.81 24.59
N ILE A 249 -15.10 12.35 25.13
CA ILE A 249 -14.11 13.19 25.80
C ILE A 249 -13.01 13.52 24.78
N VAL A 250 -12.61 14.78 24.71
CA VAL A 250 -11.49 15.21 23.87
C VAL A 250 -10.36 15.70 24.76
N LEU A 251 -9.16 15.18 24.53
CA LEU A 251 -7.93 15.64 25.16
C LEU A 251 -7.09 16.35 24.10
N HIS A 252 -6.51 17.49 24.47
CA HIS A 252 -5.73 18.33 23.56
C HIS A 252 -4.27 18.43 24.02
N ASN A 253 -3.36 18.53 23.04
CA ASN A 253 -1.94 18.79 23.27
C ASN A 253 -1.32 17.82 24.27
N ILE A 254 -1.41 16.52 23.98
CA ILE A 254 -0.84 15.48 24.82
C ILE A 254 0.64 15.34 24.47
N THR A 255 1.49 15.36 25.49
CA THR A 255 2.92 15.15 25.38
C THR A 255 3.34 14.00 26.28
N VAL A 256 4.16 13.10 25.75
CA VAL A 256 4.66 11.93 26.45
C VAL A 256 6.19 11.99 26.52
N GLY A 257 6.69 11.82 27.74
CA GLY A 257 8.09 11.82 28.09
C GLY A 257 8.72 13.19 28.30
N LYS A 258 9.80 13.19 29.09
CA LYS A 258 10.57 14.40 29.45
C LYS A 258 11.09 15.16 28.22
N ASN A 259 11.37 14.45 27.13
CA ASN A 259 11.88 15.01 25.87
C ASN A 259 10.80 15.16 24.78
N ALA A 260 9.51 15.00 25.13
CA ALA A 260 8.40 15.04 24.18
C ALA A 260 8.68 14.16 22.94
N HIS A 261 8.93 12.87 23.16
CA HIS A 261 9.21 11.93 22.07
C HIS A 261 7.94 11.36 21.45
N LEU A 262 6.80 11.49 22.12
CA LEU A 262 5.49 11.27 21.54
C LEU A 262 4.63 12.50 21.81
N THR A 263 4.02 13.04 20.76
CA THR A 263 3.04 14.13 20.86
C THR A 263 1.77 13.75 20.12
N ILE A 264 0.62 14.01 20.72
CA ILE A 264 -0.69 13.76 20.12
C ILE A 264 -1.49 15.06 20.21
N ALA A 265 -1.90 15.59 19.07
CA ALA A 265 -2.58 16.88 19.07
C ALA A 265 -4.01 16.79 19.64
N SER A 266 -4.71 15.69 19.34
CA SER A 266 -6.07 15.43 19.79
C SER A 266 -6.25 13.94 20.06
N ALA A 267 -6.81 13.59 21.22
CA ALA A 267 -7.28 12.24 21.51
C ALA A 267 -8.76 12.29 21.87
N ARG A 268 -9.59 11.58 21.10
CA ARG A 268 -11.02 11.48 21.31
C ARG A 268 -11.34 10.12 21.92
N ALA A 269 -11.70 10.11 23.20
CA ALA A 269 -12.11 8.91 23.91
C ALA A 269 -13.63 8.78 23.93
N MET A 270 -14.15 7.66 23.44
CA MET A 270 -15.57 7.32 23.45
C MET A 270 -15.85 6.33 24.59
N PRO A 271 -16.36 6.80 25.74
CA PRO A 271 -16.64 5.93 26.88
C PRO A 271 -17.91 5.11 26.64
N ASP A 272 -17.97 3.92 27.23
CA ASP A 272 -19.26 3.32 27.56
C ASP A 272 -19.85 4.10 28.74
N ILE A 273 -20.95 4.82 28.48
CA ILE A 273 -21.55 5.77 29.42
C ILE A 273 -21.93 5.10 30.74
N PHE A 274 -22.36 3.83 30.71
CA PHE A 274 -22.71 3.09 31.92
C PHE A 274 -21.47 2.65 32.71
N SER A 275 -20.36 2.38 32.03
CA SER A 275 -19.10 2.02 32.68
C SER A 275 -18.47 3.18 33.47
N LEU A 276 -18.79 4.43 33.13
CA LEU A 276 -18.28 5.61 33.84
C LEU A 276 -18.79 5.70 35.29
N LEU A 277 -19.87 5.00 35.62
CA LEU A 277 -20.45 4.91 36.97
C LEU A 277 -19.80 3.79 37.80
N GLY A 278 -19.10 2.86 37.16
CA GLY A 278 -18.43 1.72 37.80
C GLY A 278 -16.97 2.00 38.16
N GLU A 279 -16.34 1.06 38.85
CA GLU A 279 -14.92 1.13 39.21
C GLU A 279 -14.00 1.04 37.97
N LYS A 280 -14.41 0.22 36.99
CA LYS A 280 -13.69 0.01 35.74
C LYS A 280 -14.31 0.84 34.62
N LYS A 281 -13.57 1.83 34.14
CA LYS A 281 -13.99 2.70 33.04
C LYS A 281 -13.66 2.04 31.71
N ILE A 282 -14.65 1.84 30.85
CA ILE A 282 -14.48 1.18 29.55
C ILE A 282 -14.58 2.23 28.45
N PHE A 283 -13.60 2.23 27.54
CA PHE A 283 -13.60 3.06 26.35
C PHE A 283 -13.67 2.16 25.12
N ASN A 284 -14.76 2.29 24.36
CA ASN A 284 -14.99 1.51 23.16
C ASN A 284 -14.02 1.92 22.04
N GLU A 285 -13.71 3.21 21.94
CA GLU A 285 -12.80 3.74 20.94
C GLU A 285 -11.96 4.88 21.53
N LEU A 286 -10.67 4.90 21.20
CA LEU A 286 -9.76 6.01 21.41
C LEU A 286 -9.18 6.43 20.06
N ALA A 287 -9.71 7.52 19.48
CA ALA A 287 -9.21 8.04 18.21
C ALA A 287 -8.11 9.08 18.47
N LEU A 288 -6.88 8.77 18.05
CA LEU A 288 -5.71 9.63 18.15
C LEU A 288 -5.46 10.33 16.81
N GLU A 289 -5.32 11.64 16.85
CA GLU A 289 -5.15 12.46 15.66
C GLU A 289 -3.83 13.25 15.72
N ARG A 290 -3.13 13.29 14.58
CA ARG A 290 -1.83 13.95 14.42
C ARG A 290 -0.83 13.46 15.46
N VAL A 291 -0.62 12.14 15.44
CA VAL A 291 0.36 11.46 16.28
C VAL A 291 1.75 11.71 15.70
N SER A 292 2.69 12.18 16.51
CA SER A 292 4.09 12.31 16.12
C SER A 292 4.98 11.55 17.09
N VAL A 293 5.74 10.59 16.56
CA VAL A 293 6.67 9.74 17.31
C VAL A 293 8.09 10.06 16.85
N LYS A 294 8.99 10.32 17.80
CA LYS A 294 10.44 10.40 17.58
C LYS A 294 11.07 9.04 17.87
N GLY A 295 12.13 8.69 17.14
CA GLY A 295 12.81 7.38 17.26
C GLY A 295 13.11 6.94 18.70
N ALA A 296 13.56 7.85 19.57
CA ALA A 296 13.87 7.57 20.98
C ALA A 296 12.66 7.19 21.87
N GLY A 297 11.44 7.26 21.32
CA GLY A 297 10.20 6.85 21.98
C GLY A 297 9.72 5.45 21.59
N LEU A 298 10.26 4.85 20.52
CA LEU A 298 9.75 3.60 19.96
C LEU A 298 9.84 2.44 20.96
N GLY A 299 11.00 2.24 21.57
CA GLY A 299 11.24 1.17 22.52
C GLY A 299 10.48 1.33 23.83
N ARG A 300 10.07 2.56 24.19
CA ARG A 300 9.20 2.80 25.34
C ARG A 300 7.74 2.49 25.02
N LEU A 301 7.29 2.90 23.83
CA LEU A 301 5.95 2.58 23.34
C LEU A 301 5.75 1.07 23.16
N ALA A 302 6.82 0.34 22.80
CA ALA A 302 6.79 -1.12 22.74
C ALA A 302 6.56 -1.79 24.11
N GLN A 303 6.84 -1.08 25.20
CA GLN A 303 6.63 -1.56 26.57
C GLN A 303 5.31 -1.04 27.17
N ALA A 304 4.49 -0.36 26.38
CA ALA A 304 3.17 0.06 26.81
C ALA A 304 2.31 -1.16 27.17
N ASP A 305 1.46 -1.00 28.16
CA ASP A 305 0.71 -2.06 28.79
C ASP A 305 -0.68 -1.55 29.19
N ALA A 306 -1.55 -2.42 29.68
CA ALA A 306 -2.91 -2.09 30.09
C ALA A 306 -3.01 -1.04 31.21
N GLY A 307 -1.90 -0.74 31.90
CA GLY A 307 -1.83 0.30 32.94
C GLY A 307 -2.75 0.07 34.14
N GLY A 308 -3.07 -1.21 34.43
CA GLY A 308 -3.86 -1.64 35.58
C GLY A 308 -5.38 -1.64 35.35
N ASN A 309 -6.16 -1.99 36.39
CA ASN A 309 -7.61 -2.20 36.29
C ASN A 309 -8.46 -0.92 36.15
N ALA A 310 -7.85 0.27 36.11
CA ALA A 310 -8.58 1.54 36.20
C ALA A 310 -9.30 1.94 34.90
N ALA A 311 -8.78 1.51 33.73
CA ALA A 311 -9.38 1.81 32.44
C ALA A 311 -9.10 0.70 31.41
N GLU A 312 -10.10 0.34 30.62
CA GLU A 312 -9.99 -0.60 29.50
C GLU A 312 -10.15 0.14 28.18
N LEU A 313 -9.16 0.01 27.29
CA LEU A 313 -9.22 0.50 25.91
C LEU A 313 -9.48 -0.69 24.99
N ARG A 314 -10.60 -0.69 24.26
CA ARG A 314 -10.94 -1.79 23.34
C ARG A 314 -10.37 -1.60 21.95
N HIS A 315 -10.43 -0.38 21.43
CA HIS A 315 -9.99 -0.05 20.09
C HIS A 315 -9.28 1.31 20.09
N ILE A 316 -8.13 1.39 19.42
CA ILE A 316 -7.40 2.66 19.25
C ILE A 316 -7.24 2.90 17.76
N SER A 317 -7.77 4.01 17.26
CA SER A 317 -7.59 4.42 15.87
C SER A 317 -6.55 5.54 15.78
N LEU A 318 -5.73 5.51 14.74
CA LEU A 318 -4.60 6.39 14.51
C LEU A 318 -4.81 7.14 13.20
N SER A 319 -4.79 8.46 13.25
CA SER A 319 -4.94 9.33 12.07
C SER A 319 -3.78 10.31 11.97
N ASN A 320 -3.24 10.48 10.76
CA ASN A 320 -2.12 11.39 10.47
C ASN A 320 -0.89 11.11 11.35
N LEU A 321 -0.51 9.83 11.44
CA LEU A 321 0.71 9.42 12.13
C LEU A 321 1.94 9.88 11.33
N SER A 322 2.90 10.40 12.09
CA SER A 322 4.22 10.78 11.62
C SER A 322 5.29 10.17 12.52
N LEU A 323 6.31 9.60 11.91
CA LEU A 323 7.45 9.01 12.58
C LEU A 323 8.71 9.75 12.14
N THR A 324 9.44 10.34 13.09
CA THR A 324 10.72 10.98 12.83
C THR A 324 11.85 10.06 13.30
N VAL A 325 12.60 9.51 12.36
CA VAL A 325 13.72 8.58 12.61
C VAL A 325 14.98 9.16 12.00
N GLY A 326 16.03 9.34 12.81
CA GLY A 326 17.33 9.90 12.39
C GLY A 326 17.26 11.17 11.52
N GLY A 327 16.26 12.03 11.77
CA GLY A 327 16.02 13.28 11.04
C GLY A 327 15.13 13.17 9.80
N ILE A 328 14.72 11.96 9.40
CA ILE A 328 13.77 11.72 8.32
C ILE A 328 12.35 11.63 8.88
N LEU A 329 11.44 12.40 8.28
CA LEU A 329 10.01 12.38 8.60
C LEU A 329 9.27 11.41 7.67
N PHE A 330 8.72 10.34 8.25
CA PHE A 330 7.79 9.42 7.60
C PHE A 330 6.37 9.78 8.02
N SER A 331 5.61 10.43 7.14
CA SER A 331 4.27 10.93 7.42
C SER A 331 3.20 10.29 6.54
N GLY A 332 1.93 10.46 6.94
CA GLY A 332 0.79 10.05 6.13
C GLY A 332 0.36 8.61 6.37
N PHE A 333 0.67 8.08 7.56
CA PHE A 333 0.15 6.80 8.01
C PHE A 333 -1.13 6.98 8.82
N GLY A 334 -2.05 6.05 8.68
CA GLY A 334 -3.22 5.89 9.54
C GLY A 334 -3.45 4.42 9.81
N GLY A 335 -4.28 4.08 10.79
CA GLY A 335 -4.54 2.68 11.11
C GLY A 335 -5.08 2.48 12.52
N GLU A 336 -4.76 1.36 13.14
CA GLU A 336 -5.32 0.95 14.42
C GLU A 336 -4.31 0.19 15.29
N VAL A 337 -4.53 0.23 16.60
CA VAL A 337 -3.86 -0.64 17.57
C VAL A 337 -4.86 -1.71 18.00
N VAL A 338 -4.49 -2.96 17.76
CA VAL A 338 -5.23 -4.12 18.23
C VAL A 338 -4.78 -4.41 19.66
N MET A 339 -5.74 -4.42 20.57
CA MET A 339 -5.52 -4.66 21.99
C MET A 339 -5.79 -6.14 22.31
N SER A 340 -4.94 -6.73 23.16
CA SER A 340 -5.18 -8.06 23.71
C SER A 340 -6.34 -8.05 24.70
N GLY A 341 -6.88 -9.23 25.04
CA GLY A 341 -7.93 -9.36 26.07
C GLY A 341 -7.53 -8.88 27.47
N GLN A 342 -6.23 -8.68 27.72
CA GLN A 342 -5.70 -8.11 28.97
C GLN A 342 -5.51 -6.59 28.90
N GLY A 343 -5.79 -5.95 27.76
CA GLY A 343 -5.67 -4.50 27.57
C GLY A 343 -4.28 -4.01 27.16
N ALA A 344 -3.34 -4.90 26.86
CA ALA A 344 -2.03 -4.55 26.32
C ALA A 344 -2.05 -4.51 24.77
N PRO A 345 -1.25 -3.65 24.10
CA PRO A 345 -1.13 -3.64 22.64
C PRO A 345 -0.60 -4.98 22.11
N GLU A 346 -1.38 -5.67 21.27
CA GLU A 346 -0.97 -6.92 20.64
C GLU A 346 -0.24 -6.66 19.31
N LYS A 347 -0.80 -5.79 18.47
CA LYS A 347 -0.21 -5.37 17.20
C LYS A 347 -0.74 -4.01 16.75
N ILE A 348 0.03 -3.32 15.94
CA ILE A 348 -0.32 -2.04 15.32
C ILE A 348 -0.39 -2.27 13.81
N LEU A 349 -1.54 -1.96 13.21
CA LEU A 349 -1.77 -2.04 11.78
C LEU A 349 -1.78 -0.63 11.22
N LEU A 350 -0.85 -0.31 10.33
CA LEU A 350 -0.75 0.99 9.67
C LEU A 350 -0.88 0.82 8.16
N GLN A 351 -1.38 1.85 7.51
CA GLN A 351 -1.40 1.99 6.06
C GLN A 351 -1.06 3.43 5.69
N ASN A 352 -0.37 3.61 4.57
CA ASN A 352 -0.13 4.95 4.03
C ASN A 352 -1.41 5.51 3.36
N ALA A 353 -1.41 6.82 3.09
CA ALA A 353 -2.59 7.56 2.62
C ALA A 353 -3.22 7.02 1.32
N ASP A 354 -2.42 6.43 0.42
CA ASP A 354 -2.89 5.84 -0.84
C ASP A 354 -3.19 4.33 -0.75
N GLY A 355 -3.00 3.72 0.42
CA GLY A 355 -3.22 2.30 0.67
C GLY A 355 -2.25 1.37 -0.06
N THR A 356 -1.18 1.90 -0.66
CA THR A 356 -0.19 1.11 -1.42
C THR A 356 0.84 0.42 -0.54
N LEU A 357 0.96 0.82 0.73
CA LEU A 357 1.86 0.23 1.72
C LEU A 357 1.11 0.00 3.03
N LYS A 358 1.18 -1.22 3.53
CA LYS A 358 0.69 -1.65 4.85
C LYS A 358 1.86 -2.07 5.71
N LEU A 359 1.82 -1.70 6.99
CA LEU A 359 2.80 -2.06 8.01
C LEU A 359 2.08 -2.71 9.18
N GLU A 360 2.63 -3.82 9.67
CA GLU A 360 2.25 -4.47 10.91
C GLU A 360 3.44 -4.38 11.87
N LEU A 361 3.18 -3.87 13.08
CA LEU A 361 4.18 -3.78 14.13
C LEU A 361 3.69 -4.55 15.35
N GLN A 362 4.44 -5.57 15.75
CA GLN A 362 4.16 -6.37 16.94
C GLN A 362 5.19 -6.03 18.02
N PRO A 363 4.80 -5.59 19.23
CA PRO A 363 5.74 -5.37 20.32
C PRO A 363 6.55 -6.64 20.61
N ALA A 364 7.88 -6.48 20.69
CA ALA A 364 8.81 -7.58 20.93
C ALA A 364 10.03 -7.07 21.71
N GLY A 365 10.03 -7.27 23.03
CA GLY A 365 11.07 -6.71 23.91
C GLY A 365 11.02 -5.18 23.92
N GLY A 366 12.18 -4.52 23.83
CA GLY A 366 12.29 -3.04 23.75
C GLY A 366 12.14 -2.48 22.33
N GLY A 367 11.36 -3.12 21.46
CA GLY A 367 11.18 -2.73 20.07
C GLY A 367 9.99 -3.42 19.42
N TYR A 368 9.95 -3.44 18.09
CA TYR A 368 8.87 -4.03 17.31
C TYR A 368 9.42 -5.04 16.30
N ARG A 369 8.77 -6.20 16.21
CA ARG A 369 8.84 -7.02 15.00
C ARG A 369 7.95 -6.37 13.95
N ILE A 370 8.49 -6.15 12.76
CA ILE A 370 7.77 -5.49 11.68
C ILE A 370 7.52 -6.45 10.52
N ALA A 371 6.36 -6.31 9.89
CA ALA A 371 6.06 -6.85 8.57
C ALA A 371 5.49 -5.72 7.71
N ALA A 372 5.97 -5.60 6.48
CA ALA A 372 5.47 -4.63 5.51
C ALA A 372 4.98 -5.38 4.27
N SER A 373 3.82 -4.98 3.75
CA SER A 373 3.32 -5.45 2.46
C SER A 373 2.91 -4.27 1.59
N GLY A 374 3.32 -4.27 0.33
CA GLY A 374 3.09 -3.18 -0.61
C GLY A 374 2.57 -3.68 -1.95
N SER A 375 1.68 -2.90 -2.56
CA SER A 375 1.12 -3.13 -3.89
C SER A 375 1.15 -1.83 -4.68
N ASN A 376 1.86 -1.81 -5.80
CA ASN A 376 2.16 -0.60 -6.58
C ASN A 376 2.74 0.55 -5.75
N TRP A 377 3.55 0.20 -4.74
CA TRP A 377 4.14 1.18 -3.83
C TRP A 377 5.27 1.95 -4.50
N LYS A 378 5.28 3.26 -4.29
CA LYS A 378 6.36 4.16 -4.70
C LYS A 378 7.18 4.56 -3.48
N SER A 379 8.49 4.34 -3.54
CA SER A 379 9.34 4.68 -2.41
C SER A 379 9.39 6.21 -2.18
N PRO A 380 9.43 6.69 -0.93
CA PRO A 380 9.43 8.12 -0.62
C PRO A 380 10.83 8.76 -0.70
N PHE A 381 11.80 8.08 -1.32
CA PHE A 381 13.20 8.51 -1.44
C PHE A 381 13.64 8.52 -2.90
N LYS A 382 14.76 9.19 -3.22
CA LYS A 382 15.30 9.28 -4.57
C LYS A 382 16.38 8.20 -4.83
N PRO A 383 16.42 7.58 -6.03
CA PRO A 383 15.38 7.62 -7.05
C PRO A 383 14.08 6.97 -6.55
N MET A 384 12.93 7.46 -7.04
CA MET A 384 11.61 6.97 -6.63
C MET A 384 11.35 5.60 -7.26
N LEU A 385 11.64 4.55 -6.51
CA LEU A 385 11.47 3.18 -6.97
C LEU A 385 10.00 2.77 -6.91
N THR A 386 9.57 1.95 -7.87
CA THR A 386 8.19 1.43 -7.93
C THR A 386 8.19 -0.08 -7.78
N PHE A 387 7.50 -0.57 -6.76
CA PHE A 387 7.33 -1.99 -6.47
C PHE A 387 5.90 -2.39 -6.80
N LEU A 388 5.73 -3.31 -7.76
CA LEU A 388 4.43 -3.90 -8.07
C LEU A 388 3.90 -4.74 -6.90
N ALA A 389 4.82 -5.46 -6.24
CA ALA A 389 4.60 -6.11 -4.96
C ALA A 389 5.85 -5.95 -4.10
N LEU A 390 5.69 -5.81 -2.79
CA LEU A 390 6.76 -5.78 -1.82
C LEU A 390 6.30 -6.51 -0.57
N ASP A 391 7.15 -7.37 -0.04
CA ASP A 391 7.01 -8.00 1.26
C ASP A 391 8.34 -7.84 2.00
N ALA A 392 8.30 -7.33 3.23
CA ALA A 392 9.50 -7.18 4.04
C ALA A 392 9.21 -7.56 5.50
N LYS A 393 10.21 -8.15 6.17
CA LYS A 393 10.13 -8.55 7.57
C LYS A 393 11.40 -8.16 8.31
N GLY A 394 11.27 -7.77 9.57
CA GLY A 394 12.42 -7.29 10.34
C GLY A 394 12.13 -6.95 11.80
N GLU A 395 13.10 -6.28 12.42
CA GLU A 395 13.01 -5.70 13.75
C GLU A 395 13.33 -4.20 13.73
N LEU A 396 12.52 -3.41 14.43
CA LEU A 396 12.71 -1.98 14.63
C LEU A 396 12.96 -1.69 16.11
N ARG A 397 14.05 -0.97 16.41
CA ARG A 397 14.43 -0.48 17.74
C ARG A 397 14.64 1.03 17.68
N ASP A 398 14.98 1.64 18.82
CA ASP A 398 15.15 3.10 18.93
C ASP A 398 16.13 3.70 17.90
N THR A 399 17.22 2.99 17.62
CA THR A 399 18.33 3.45 16.78
C THR A 399 18.72 2.51 15.64
N ARG A 400 17.94 1.44 15.42
CA ARG A 400 18.26 0.40 14.44
C ARG A 400 17.01 -0.16 13.78
N LEU A 401 17.09 -0.38 12.47
CA LEU A 401 16.16 -1.16 11.67
C LEU A 401 16.92 -2.31 11.02
N GLU A 402 16.51 -3.53 11.31
CA GLU A 402 17.07 -4.76 10.72
C GLU A 402 16.01 -5.43 9.86
N LEU A 403 16.19 -5.47 8.55
CA LEU A 403 15.33 -6.18 7.60
C LEU A 403 15.95 -7.54 7.30
N SER A 404 15.42 -8.57 7.95
CA SER A 404 15.88 -9.96 7.80
C SER A 404 15.42 -10.62 6.50
N GLY A 405 14.43 -10.04 5.82
CA GLY A 405 13.95 -10.49 4.53
C GLY A 405 13.23 -9.38 3.79
N ILE A 406 13.61 -9.19 2.53
CA ILE A 406 13.00 -8.27 1.56
C ILE A 406 12.72 -9.11 0.32
N GLU A 407 11.49 -9.10 -0.16
CA GLU A 407 11.06 -9.76 -1.37
C GLU A 407 10.17 -8.80 -2.15
N GLY A 408 10.36 -8.69 -3.46
CA GLY A 408 9.58 -7.76 -4.24
C GLY A 408 9.59 -8.04 -5.73
N ARG A 409 8.59 -7.49 -6.41
CA ARG A 409 8.49 -7.45 -7.86
C ARG A 409 8.64 -6.01 -8.33
N ALA A 410 9.67 -5.74 -9.11
CA ALA A 410 9.96 -4.42 -9.63
C ALA A 410 10.60 -4.53 -11.01
N TYR A 411 10.28 -3.61 -11.91
CA TYR A 411 10.88 -3.52 -13.25
C TYR A 411 10.92 -4.84 -14.03
N GLU A 412 9.80 -5.58 -14.00
CA GLU A 412 9.60 -6.91 -14.63
C GLU A 412 10.44 -8.06 -14.04
N GLY A 413 11.21 -7.81 -12.99
CA GLY A 413 11.98 -8.84 -12.29
C GLY A 413 11.60 -8.99 -10.83
N LEU A 414 12.47 -9.71 -10.11
CA LEU A 414 12.40 -9.97 -8.69
C LEU A 414 13.57 -9.31 -7.96
N VAL A 415 13.30 -8.81 -6.77
CA VAL A 415 14.30 -8.33 -5.82
C VAL A 415 14.16 -9.10 -4.53
N GLY A 416 15.26 -9.66 -4.05
CA GLY A 416 15.38 -10.35 -2.77
C GLY A 416 16.50 -9.73 -1.95
N GLY A 417 16.51 -9.90 -0.63
CA GLY A 417 17.69 -9.55 0.16
C GLY A 417 17.44 -9.25 1.63
N LYS A 418 18.44 -8.62 2.23
CA LYS A 418 18.46 -8.17 3.63
C LYS A 418 19.15 -6.82 3.72
N ALA A 419 18.75 -6.02 4.70
CA ALA A 419 19.35 -4.72 4.95
C ALA A 419 19.33 -4.36 6.43
N SER A 420 20.32 -3.59 6.87
CA SER A 420 20.38 -3.00 8.20
C SER A 420 20.64 -1.51 8.08
N LEU A 421 19.99 -0.75 8.96
CA LEU A 421 20.12 0.70 9.07
C LEU A 421 20.28 1.06 10.54
N GLU A 422 21.36 1.75 10.87
CA GLU A 422 21.67 2.23 12.21
C GLU A 422 21.82 3.75 12.18
N TRP A 423 21.32 4.43 13.23
CA TRP A 423 21.38 5.90 13.34
C TRP A 423 21.81 6.39 14.74
N ASP A 424 22.62 5.60 15.45
CA ASP A 424 23.19 5.98 16.75
C ASP A 424 24.54 6.69 16.57
N GLY A 425 24.61 7.99 16.88
CA GLY A 425 25.84 8.77 16.75
C GLY A 425 26.35 8.95 15.31
N GLY A 426 25.50 8.68 14.31
CA GLY A 426 25.80 8.69 12.89
C GLY A 426 24.94 7.65 12.17
N ALA A 427 24.84 7.74 10.86
CA ALA A 427 24.05 6.85 10.03
C ALA A 427 24.93 5.80 9.34
N VAL A 428 24.55 4.53 9.44
CA VAL A 428 25.21 3.40 8.76
C VAL A 428 24.15 2.55 8.08
N LEU A 429 24.33 2.31 6.78
CA LEU A 429 23.51 1.40 5.97
C LEU A 429 24.39 0.25 5.49
N SER A 430 23.87 -0.98 5.61
CA SER A 430 24.45 -2.17 4.99
C SER A 430 23.34 -2.99 4.36
N GLY A 431 23.54 -3.49 3.13
CA GLY A 431 22.52 -4.28 2.44
C GLY A 431 23.12 -5.30 1.48
N ASN A 432 22.51 -6.48 1.41
CA ASN A 432 22.81 -7.46 0.37
C ASN A 432 21.51 -7.75 -0.38
N LEU A 433 21.50 -7.48 -1.68
CA LEU A 433 20.33 -7.63 -2.54
C LEU A 433 20.64 -8.55 -3.71
N ASP A 434 19.67 -9.38 -4.06
CA ASP A 434 19.67 -10.24 -5.24
C ASP A 434 18.59 -9.73 -6.19
N LEU A 435 18.99 -9.40 -7.41
CA LEU A 435 18.09 -9.03 -8.50
C LEU A 435 18.04 -10.18 -9.50
N GLN A 436 16.85 -10.55 -9.94
CA GLN A 436 16.64 -11.62 -10.91
C GLN A 436 15.71 -11.16 -12.03
N HIS A 437 16.11 -11.43 -13.26
CA HIS A 437 15.28 -11.20 -14.46
C HIS A 437 14.78 -9.76 -14.60
N MET A 438 15.56 -8.77 -14.15
CA MET A 438 15.21 -7.36 -14.25
C MET A 438 15.25 -6.90 -15.70
N ASN A 439 14.29 -6.08 -16.12
CA ASN A 439 14.37 -5.41 -17.41
C ASN A 439 15.41 -4.28 -17.34
N ALA A 440 16.53 -4.43 -18.05
CA ALA A 440 17.64 -3.48 -18.02
C ALA A 440 17.22 -2.06 -18.44
N THR A 441 16.42 -1.94 -19.50
CA THR A 441 15.93 -0.65 -20.00
C THR A 441 15.16 0.11 -18.93
N LYS A 442 14.21 -0.56 -18.27
CA LYS A 442 13.38 0.06 -17.23
C LYS A 442 14.18 0.41 -15.98
N LEU A 443 15.12 -0.45 -15.59
CA LEU A 443 15.99 -0.22 -14.44
C LEU A 443 16.90 0.99 -14.67
N LEU A 444 17.58 1.05 -15.82
CA LEU A 444 18.46 2.18 -16.17
C LEU A 444 17.66 3.49 -16.23
N ALA A 445 16.45 3.46 -16.82
CA ALA A 445 15.58 4.64 -16.88
C ALA A 445 15.21 5.19 -15.49
N VAL A 446 14.91 4.35 -14.49
CA VAL A 446 14.60 4.85 -13.14
C VAL A 446 15.83 5.33 -12.39
N LEU A 447 17.01 4.78 -12.69
CA LEU A 447 18.29 5.26 -12.14
C LEU A 447 18.72 6.59 -12.76
N GLY A 448 18.05 7.04 -13.83
CA GLY A 448 18.30 8.34 -14.46
C GLY A 448 19.64 8.41 -15.19
N THR A 449 20.13 7.28 -15.69
CA THR A 449 21.38 7.22 -16.47
C THR A 449 21.13 7.41 -17.96
N ASP A 450 22.03 8.10 -18.64
CA ASP A 450 22.05 8.16 -20.11
C ASP A 450 22.54 6.85 -20.78
N LEU A 451 23.02 5.87 -19.99
CA LEU A 451 23.37 4.55 -20.52
C LEU A 451 22.11 3.82 -20.99
N SER A 452 22.12 3.38 -22.25
CA SER A 452 21.03 2.61 -22.83
C SER A 452 21.45 1.17 -23.11
N ALA A 453 20.86 0.24 -22.38
CA ALA A 453 21.00 -1.18 -22.63
C ALA A 453 19.65 -1.89 -22.57
N GLU A 454 19.53 -2.93 -23.38
CA GLU A 454 18.40 -3.86 -23.40
C GLU A 454 18.87 -5.24 -22.96
N GLY A 455 17.96 -6.00 -22.36
CA GLY A 455 18.23 -7.37 -21.94
C GLY A 455 17.66 -7.67 -20.56
N GLU A 456 17.83 -8.92 -20.18
CA GLU A 456 17.40 -9.47 -18.89
C GLU A 456 18.58 -9.49 -17.92
N LEU A 457 18.52 -8.71 -16.85
CA LEU A 457 19.58 -8.49 -15.88
C LEU A 457 19.35 -9.28 -14.59
N THR A 458 20.35 -10.07 -14.20
CA THR A 458 20.46 -10.69 -12.88
C THR A 458 21.72 -10.17 -12.20
N ALA A 459 21.63 -9.76 -10.94
CA ALA A 459 22.75 -9.17 -10.22
C ALA A 459 22.72 -9.50 -8.73
N ARG A 460 23.88 -9.57 -8.10
CA ARG A 460 24.03 -9.55 -6.64
C ARG A 460 24.70 -8.26 -6.25
N LEU A 461 24.10 -7.53 -5.32
CA LEU A 461 24.55 -6.22 -4.90
C LEU A 461 24.89 -6.24 -3.41
N ARG A 462 25.95 -5.52 -3.08
CA ARG A 462 26.30 -5.11 -1.73
C ARG A 462 26.23 -3.60 -1.66
N LEU A 463 25.45 -3.09 -0.72
CA LEU A 463 25.26 -1.67 -0.46
C LEU A 463 25.89 -1.35 0.89
N ASP A 464 26.73 -0.32 0.93
CA ASP A 464 27.33 0.18 2.17
C ASP A 464 27.31 1.71 2.15
N ALA A 465 26.90 2.35 3.24
CA ALA A 465 26.99 3.79 3.37
C ALA A 465 27.23 4.19 4.82
N LYS A 466 28.02 5.26 5.02
CA LYS A 466 28.26 5.86 6.33
C LYS A 466 28.25 7.37 6.23
N ALA A 467 27.45 8.03 7.06
CA ALA A 467 27.29 9.48 7.06
C ALA A 467 26.97 10.04 8.45
N ASP A 468 27.02 11.36 8.64
CA ASP A 468 26.69 12.00 9.92
C ASP A 468 25.18 11.92 10.27
N SER A 469 24.33 11.69 9.26
CA SER A 469 22.87 11.65 9.41
C SER A 469 22.24 10.81 8.31
N LEU A 470 21.02 10.31 8.54
CA LEU A 470 20.32 9.47 7.56
C LEU A 470 20.10 10.18 6.22
N VAL A 471 19.86 11.50 6.25
CA VAL A 471 19.62 12.31 5.03
C VAL A 471 20.84 12.33 4.11
N LYS A 472 22.05 12.23 4.67
CA LYS A 472 23.32 12.23 3.92
C LYS A 472 23.77 10.84 3.44
N LEU A 473 23.03 9.76 3.75
CA LEU A 473 23.46 8.41 3.36
C LEU A 473 23.54 8.22 1.85
N ALA A 474 22.63 8.83 1.09
CA ALA A 474 22.64 8.75 -0.37
C ALA A 474 23.95 9.32 -0.95
N ASP A 475 24.47 10.40 -0.36
CA ASP A 475 25.72 11.05 -0.77
C ASP A 475 26.98 10.27 -0.35
N ALA A 476 26.83 9.17 0.39
CA ALA A 476 27.90 8.30 0.86
C ALA A 476 27.69 6.83 0.44
N LEU A 477 26.73 6.57 -0.44
CA LEU A 477 26.37 5.23 -0.86
C LEU A 477 27.45 4.65 -1.77
N HIS A 478 28.05 3.56 -1.31
CA HIS A 478 28.90 2.68 -2.10
C HIS A 478 28.10 1.44 -2.49
N THR A 479 28.16 1.10 -3.77
CA THR A 479 27.47 -0.07 -4.34
C THR A 479 28.48 -0.94 -5.04
N GLU A 480 28.57 -2.20 -4.63
CA GLU A 480 29.31 -3.23 -5.34
C GLU A 480 28.33 -4.23 -5.93
N ALA A 481 28.55 -4.67 -7.16
CA ALA A 481 27.69 -5.69 -7.75
C ALA A 481 28.46 -6.62 -8.69
N THR A 482 28.00 -7.86 -8.76
CA THR A 482 28.31 -8.78 -9.86
C THR A 482 27.04 -8.99 -10.66
N PHE A 483 27.13 -8.92 -11.99
CA PHE A 483 25.95 -9.00 -12.84
C PHE A 483 26.14 -9.91 -14.05
N GLU A 484 25.01 -10.41 -14.54
CA GLU A 484 24.84 -11.11 -15.79
C GLU A 484 23.62 -10.50 -16.50
N MET A 485 23.79 -10.16 -17.77
CA MET A 485 22.72 -9.70 -18.64
C MET A 485 22.63 -10.62 -19.85
N LYS A 486 21.42 -11.10 -20.17
CA LYS A 486 21.18 -12.05 -21.27
C LYS A 486 20.35 -11.44 -22.37
N ARG A 487 20.58 -11.93 -23.60
CA ARG A 487 19.77 -11.67 -24.81
C ARG A 487 19.45 -10.19 -24.97
N GLY A 488 20.49 -9.39 -25.19
CA GLY A 488 20.38 -7.94 -25.11
C GLY A 488 21.24 -7.19 -26.11
N ALA A 489 21.23 -5.87 -25.98
CA ALA A 489 22.04 -4.97 -26.78
C ALA A 489 22.50 -3.78 -25.95
N VAL A 490 23.75 -3.35 -26.13
CA VAL A 490 24.24 -2.08 -25.58
C VAL A 490 24.19 -1.04 -26.70
N LYS A 491 23.39 0.01 -26.52
CA LYS A 491 23.23 1.08 -27.52
C LYS A 491 24.32 2.14 -27.34
N GLY A 492 24.70 2.77 -28.43
CA GLY A 492 25.80 3.73 -28.51
C GLY A 492 27.15 3.09 -28.79
N PHE A 493 27.30 1.78 -28.56
CA PHE A 493 28.56 1.07 -28.71
C PHE A 493 28.48 0.09 -29.88
N ASP A 494 28.97 0.44 -31.07
CA ASP A 494 29.16 -0.51 -32.17
C ASP A 494 30.60 -1.07 -32.19
N LEU A 495 30.85 -2.07 -31.34
CA LEU A 495 32.16 -2.71 -31.20
C LEU A 495 32.54 -3.50 -32.45
N GLY A 496 31.56 -4.02 -33.20
CA GLY A 496 31.78 -4.80 -34.41
C GLY A 496 32.31 -3.93 -35.55
N GLU A 497 31.67 -2.79 -35.81
CA GLU A 497 32.12 -1.80 -36.79
C GLU A 497 33.46 -1.17 -36.38
N ALA A 498 33.59 -0.80 -35.11
CA ALA A 498 34.85 -0.25 -34.60
C ALA A 498 36.03 -1.23 -34.77
N ALA A 499 35.83 -2.54 -34.58
CA ALA A 499 36.88 -3.53 -34.74
C ALA A 499 37.28 -3.80 -36.20
N ARG A 500 36.39 -3.53 -37.16
CA ARG A 500 36.62 -3.78 -38.60
C ARG A 500 37.16 -2.55 -39.34
N ARG A 501 36.96 -1.35 -38.81
CA ARG A 501 37.47 -0.13 -39.42
C ARG A 501 38.99 -0.11 -39.51
N SER A 502 39.49 0.13 -40.72
CA SER A 502 40.88 0.46 -40.97
C SER A 502 41.11 1.96 -40.81
N GLY A 503 41.66 2.39 -39.67
CA GLY A 503 42.06 3.79 -39.44
C GLY A 503 41.83 4.28 -38.00
N ASN A 504 42.25 5.51 -37.71
CA ASN A 504 42.13 6.14 -36.39
C ASN A 504 40.83 6.95 -36.21
N ALA A 505 39.91 6.90 -37.17
CA ALA A 505 38.66 7.65 -37.09
C ALA A 505 37.72 6.98 -36.07
N PRO A 506 37.18 7.73 -35.08
CA PRO A 506 36.34 7.14 -34.05
C PRO A 506 34.99 6.68 -34.62
N THR A 507 34.51 5.52 -34.18
CA THR A 507 33.13 5.06 -34.39
C THR A 507 32.24 5.67 -33.31
N ARG A 508 31.05 6.16 -33.70
CA ARG A 508 30.03 6.73 -32.81
C ARG A 508 28.70 6.03 -33.01
N GLY A 509 27.93 5.89 -31.95
CA GLY A 509 26.57 5.35 -32.01
C GLY A 509 26.51 3.86 -32.35
N GLY A 510 25.39 3.44 -32.95
CA GLY A 510 25.10 2.04 -33.26
C GLY A 510 24.77 1.20 -32.02
N GLU A 511 24.87 -0.11 -32.14
CA GLU A 511 24.61 -1.04 -31.05
C GLU A 511 25.47 -2.30 -31.15
N THR A 512 25.78 -2.90 -30.01
CA THR A 512 26.38 -4.24 -29.96
C THR A 512 25.41 -5.18 -29.27
N LYS A 513 24.90 -6.15 -30.05
CA LYS A 513 24.08 -7.24 -29.53
C LYS A 513 24.93 -8.28 -28.81
N PHE A 514 24.34 -8.93 -27.81
CA PHE A 514 24.97 -9.99 -27.04
C PHE A 514 23.96 -11.06 -26.61
N GLU A 515 24.42 -12.30 -26.57
CA GLU A 515 23.71 -13.40 -25.92
C GLU A 515 23.92 -13.32 -24.40
N GLN A 516 25.13 -12.94 -23.98
CA GLN A 516 25.52 -12.82 -22.58
C GLN A 516 26.53 -11.67 -22.39
N LEU A 517 26.29 -10.84 -21.38
CA LEU A 517 27.22 -9.83 -20.87
C LEU A 517 27.38 -10.04 -19.36
N THR A 518 28.60 -10.20 -18.88
CA THR A 518 28.90 -10.36 -17.45
C THR A 518 29.93 -9.35 -17.00
N GLY A 519 29.96 -9.05 -15.70
CA GLY A 519 30.98 -8.20 -15.13
C GLY A 519 30.76 -7.89 -13.66
N SER A 520 31.63 -7.01 -13.16
CA SER A 520 31.50 -6.40 -11.83
C SER A 520 31.33 -4.89 -11.96
N LEU A 521 30.58 -4.31 -11.03
CA LEU A 521 30.28 -2.89 -10.93
C LEU A 521 30.67 -2.41 -9.54
N GLN A 522 31.34 -1.26 -9.47
CA GLN A 522 31.55 -0.52 -8.23
C GLN A 522 31.14 0.92 -8.48
N CYS A 523 30.15 1.41 -7.76
CA CYS A 523 29.67 2.79 -7.87
C CYS A 523 29.77 3.50 -6.54
N ASP A 524 30.25 4.73 -6.59
CA ASP A 524 30.21 5.70 -5.51
C ASP A 524 29.69 7.04 -6.06
N PRO A 525 29.51 8.09 -5.24
CA PRO A 525 29.03 9.40 -5.71
C PRO A 525 29.93 10.08 -6.76
N LYS A 526 31.18 9.65 -6.92
CA LYS A 526 32.14 10.19 -7.91
C LYS A 526 32.02 9.49 -9.28
N GLY A 527 31.40 8.31 -9.34
CA GLY A 527 31.16 7.58 -10.57
C GLY A 527 31.12 6.07 -10.38
N CYS A 528 31.07 5.36 -11.50
CA CYS A 528 31.00 3.90 -11.57
C CYS A 528 32.20 3.33 -12.32
N ARG A 529 32.75 2.22 -11.82
CA ARG A 529 33.76 1.40 -12.48
C ARG A 529 33.16 0.04 -12.81
N LEU A 530 33.18 -0.32 -14.09
CA LEU A 530 32.84 -1.64 -14.58
C LEU A 530 34.12 -2.40 -14.88
N SER A 531 34.30 -3.55 -14.23
CA SER A 531 35.52 -4.35 -14.35
C SER A 531 35.23 -5.79 -14.74
N GLY A 532 36.17 -6.40 -15.45
CA GLY A 532 36.07 -7.79 -15.89
C GLY A 532 34.87 -8.02 -16.81
N LEU A 533 34.52 -7.02 -17.62
CA LEU A 533 33.43 -7.14 -18.59
C LEU A 533 33.74 -8.25 -19.57
N ARG A 534 32.78 -9.13 -19.82
CA ARG A 534 32.85 -10.17 -20.85
C ARG A 534 31.52 -10.22 -21.59
N LEU A 535 31.58 -9.95 -22.89
CA LEU A 535 30.45 -9.97 -23.80
C LEU A 535 30.66 -11.12 -24.80
N GLY A 536 29.63 -11.94 -24.98
CA GLY A 536 29.60 -13.02 -25.97
C GLY A 536 28.36 -12.96 -26.86
N SER A 537 28.56 -13.19 -28.15
CA SER A 537 27.51 -13.35 -29.16
C SER A 537 27.99 -14.29 -30.26
N GLY A 538 27.83 -15.61 -30.09
CA GLY A 538 28.35 -16.61 -31.02
C GLY A 538 29.86 -16.49 -31.28
N LEU A 539 30.24 -16.11 -32.50
CA LEU A 539 31.64 -15.94 -32.93
C LEU A 539 32.27 -14.60 -32.52
N PHE A 540 31.48 -13.68 -31.97
CA PHE A 540 31.91 -12.39 -31.48
C PHE A 540 32.10 -12.43 -29.97
N LYS A 541 33.28 -12.01 -29.49
CA LYS A 541 33.57 -11.85 -28.06
C LYS A 541 34.20 -10.49 -27.82
N ALA A 542 33.93 -9.90 -26.66
CA ALA A 542 34.63 -8.70 -26.20
C ALA A 542 34.91 -8.80 -24.70
N SER A 543 36.03 -8.25 -24.26
CA SER A 543 36.35 -8.17 -22.83
C SER A 543 37.06 -6.88 -22.48
N GLY A 544 36.83 -6.33 -21.29
CA GLY A 544 37.43 -5.05 -20.96
C GLY A 544 37.00 -4.45 -19.62
N ASN A 545 37.35 -3.18 -19.45
CA ASN A 545 37.00 -2.41 -18.26
C ASN A 545 36.60 -1.00 -18.69
N LEU A 546 35.58 -0.44 -18.02
CA LEU A 546 35.06 0.90 -18.27
C LEU A 546 34.97 1.68 -16.96
N THR A 547 35.16 2.98 -17.05
CA THR A 547 34.92 3.94 -15.97
C THR A 547 33.96 5.00 -16.49
N ILE A 548 32.88 5.20 -15.76
CA ILE A 548 31.87 6.24 -15.99
C ILE A 548 32.01 7.23 -14.85
N ALA A 549 32.54 8.42 -15.12
CA ALA A 549 32.64 9.46 -14.10
C ALA A 549 31.25 10.03 -13.75
N GLY A 550 31.10 10.69 -12.60
CA GLY A 550 29.83 11.28 -12.15
C GLY A 550 29.27 12.39 -13.05
N ASN A 551 30.05 12.87 -14.02
CA ASN A 551 29.59 13.77 -15.10
C ASN A 551 29.29 13.03 -16.41
N GLU A 552 29.04 11.72 -16.33
CA GLU A 552 28.70 10.82 -17.44
C GLU A 552 29.78 10.66 -18.52
N LYS A 553 31.01 11.12 -18.27
CA LYS A 553 32.15 10.80 -19.14
C LYS A 553 32.50 9.33 -19.02
N VAL A 554 32.56 8.64 -20.15
CA VAL A 554 32.96 7.23 -20.23
C VAL A 554 34.40 7.13 -20.72
N SER A 555 35.18 6.24 -20.13
CA SER A 555 36.55 5.94 -20.56
C SER A 555 36.90 4.48 -20.28
N GLY A 556 37.76 3.88 -21.10
CA GLY A 556 38.25 2.53 -20.83
C GLY A 556 38.82 1.83 -22.05
N GLY A 557 39.04 0.54 -21.91
CA GLY A 557 39.62 -0.31 -22.95
C GLY A 557 38.86 -1.61 -23.06
N VAL A 558 38.61 -2.03 -24.30
CA VAL A 558 37.94 -3.28 -24.64
C VAL A 558 38.73 -4.01 -25.71
N GLU A 559 39.03 -5.27 -25.51
CA GLU A 559 39.58 -6.15 -26.53
C GLU A 559 38.44 -6.91 -27.20
N VAL A 560 38.34 -6.81 -28.53
CA VAL A 560 37.33 -7.48 -29.34
C VAL A 560 37.98 -8.64 -30.09
N GLU A 561 37.37 -9.82 -30.03
CA GLU A 561 37.76 -11.01 -30.77
C GLU A 561 36.63 -11.40 -31.73
N LEU A 562 36.92 -11.42 -33.04
CA LEU A 562 36.02 -11.91 -34.08
C LEU A 562 36.60 -13.19 -34.67
N LYS A 563 35.91 -14.30 -34.50
CA LYS A 563 36.25 -15.55 -35.19
C LYS A 563 35.50 -15.64 -36.52
N SER A 564 36.23 -15.95 -37.59
CA SER A 564 35.67 -16.40 -38.86
C SER A 564 36.11 -17.83 -39.14
N SER A 565 35.57 -18.45 -40.19
CA SER A 565 36.01 -19.78 -40.64
C SER A 565 37.48 -19.82 -41.08
N ALA A 566 38.07 -18.67 -41.42
CA ALA A 566 39.42 -18.58 -41.96
C ALA A 566 40.45 -17.96 -40.99
N ALA A 567 40.04 -17.10 -40.06
CA ALA A 567 40.95 -16.39 -39.17
C ALA A 567 40.26 -15.88 -37.89
N THR A 568 41.07 -15.61 -36.85
CA THR A 568 40.63 -14.87 -35.65
C THR A 568 41.24 -13.47 -35.70
N LEU A 569 40.40 -12.44 -35.71
CA LEU A 569 40.82 -11.05 -35.61
C LEU A 569 40.72 -10.61 -34.14
N ARG A 570 41.80 -10.06 -33.59
CA ARG A 570 41.83 -9.42 -32.28
C ARG A 570 42.13 -7.94 -32.43
N MET A 571 41.25 -7.10 -31.91
CA MET A 571 41.38 -5.65 -32.02
C MET A 571 41.20 -5.00 -30.63
N PRO A 572 42.24 -4.35 -30.08
CA PRO A 572 42.05 -3.49 -28.91
C PRO A 572 41.32 -2.21 -29.33
N LEU A 573 40.31 -1.81 -28.56
CA LEU A 573 39.55 -0.59 -28.71
C LEU A 573 39.71 0.28 -27.47
N THR A 574 39.87 1.59 -27.67
CA THR A 574 39.77 2.59 -26.61
C THR A 574 38.40 3.22 -26.66
N ILE A 575 37.75 3.31 -25.50
CA ILE A 575 36.45 3.96 -25.32
C ILE A 575 36.67 5.31 -24.64
N SER A 576 36.06 6.37 -25.17
CA SER A 576 36.06 7.72 -24.60
C SER A 576 34.72 8.43 -24.87
N GLY A 577 34.56 9.70 -24.49
CA GLY A 577 33.34 10.48 -24.74
C GLY A 577 32.38 10.52 -23.55
N SER A 578 31.08 10.48 -23.81
CA SER A 578 30.04 10.38 -22.77
C SER A 578 29.21 9.10 -22.94
N THR A 579 28.44 8.72 -21.92
CA THR A 579 27.49 7.58 -22.01
C THR A 579 26.46 7.76 -23.13
N LYS A 580 26.09 9.00 -23.45
CA LYS A 580 25.18 9.35 -24.54
C LYS A 580 25.82 9.37 -25.93
N ASP A 581 27.08 9.80 -26.04
CA ASP A 581 27.84 9.82 -27.29
C ASP A 581 29.25 9.22 -27.06
N PRO A 582 29.34 7.89 -26.93
CA PRO A 582 30.62 7.21 -26.74
C PRO A 582 31.41 7.16 -28.05
N LEU A 583 32.72 7.27 -27.93
CA LEU A 583 33.68 7.26 -29.04
C LEU A 583 34.56 6.01 -28.94
N LEU A 584 34.54 5.18 -29.97
CA LEU A 584 35.32 3.96 -30.06
C LEU A 584 36.47 4.16 -31.04
N THR A 585 37.71 4.04 -30.58
CA THR A 585 38.90 4.21 -31.43
C THR A 585 39.72 2.92 -31.45
N PRO A 586 40.06 2.38 -32.64
CA PRO A 586 40.96 1.24 -32.76
C PRO A 586 42.35 1.56 -32.21
N GLY A 587 42.87 0.67 -31.36
CA GLY A 587 44.25 0.67 -30.92
C GLY A 587 45.13 -0.15 -31.85
N ARG A 588 46.45 0.08 -31.85
CA ARG A 588 47.38 -0.80 -32.56
C ARG A 588 47.54 -2.10 -31.77
N SER A 589 47.36 -3.25 -32.40
CA SER A 589 47.77 -4.53 -31.80
C SER A 589 49.28 -4.46 -31.51
N ARG A 590 49.68 -4.75 -30.27
CA ARG A 590 51.11 -4.91 -29.96
C ARG A 590 51.63 -6.23 -30.48
#